data_AF-A0A2A8VCN7-F1
#
_entry.id   AF-A0A2A8VCN7-F1
#
_cell.length_a   1.000
_cell.length_b   1.000
_cell.length_c   1.000
_cell.angle_alpha   90.00
_cell.angle_beta   90.00
_cell.angle_gamma   90.00
#
_symmetry.space_group_name_H-M   'P 1'
#
loop_
_entity.id
_entity.type
_entity.pdbx_description
1 polymer ?
#
loop_
_entity_poly.entity_id
_entity_poly.type
_entity_poly.pdbx_seq_one_letter_code
_entity_poly.pdbx_strand_id
1 'polypeptide(L)'
;MSGRNDPCPCGSGKKYKKCCLNKTLDKNGWWKERAAVIGSNETLSDTFFSIHNHSTRQGWRGACHATSSLLHILLREQGIESQLKLGFAEAETIPFAFCHSWVETNGKPYDIGIYRPNRTGESQAGEASPPIFHGINLETNEPTTVQYGVETNRSDRIYNQLAASTLGDYMQGWPDHKEGLWKDLLIIGERLNLRLNVDELKEKYADEPYQNSVSHSLDIYETQKVDS
;
A
#
# COMPACT_ATOMS: atom_id res chain seq x y z
N MET A 1 -39.68 -9.85 0.57
CA MET A 1 -38.21 -9.97 0.55
C MET A 1 -37.84 -10.98 -0.52
N SER A 2 -36.96 -10.65 -1.46
CA SER A 2 -36.50 -11.61 -2.48
C SER A 2 -35.67 -12.72 -1.84
N GLY A 3 -36.01 -13.98 -2.09
CA GLY A 3 -35.30 -15.15 -1.62
C GLY A 3 -33.91 -15.27 -2.24
N ARG A 4 -32.96 -15.94 -1.56
CA ARG A 4 -31.55 -16.07 -2.00
C ARG A 4 -31.41 -16.61 -3.44
N ASN A 5 -32.36 -17.39 -3.93
CA ASN A 5 -32.35 -17.98 -5.27
C ASN A 5 -33.10 -17.17 -6.34
N ASP A 6 -33.81 -16.10 -5.95
CA ASP A 6 -34.64 -15.29 -6.85
C ASP A 6 -33.77 -14.42 -7.78
N PRO A 7 -34.30 -13.96 -8.92
CA PRO A 7 -33.63 -12.94 -9.73
C PRO A 7 -33.30 -11.69 -8.89
N CYS A 8 -32.10 -11.15 -9.10
CA CYS A 8 -31.59 -10.03 -8.32
C CYS A 8 -32.35 -8.74 -8.64
N PRO A 9 -32.83 -7.98 -7.64
CA PRO A 9 -33.64 -6.79 -7.86
C PRO A 9 -32.90 -5.63 -8.53
N CYS A 10 -31.57 -5.69 -8.65
CA CYS A 10 -30.77 -4.68 -9.34
C CYS A 10 -30.84 -4.76 -10.87
N GLY A 11 -31.64 -5.67 -11.44
CA GLY A 11 -31.81 -5.79 -12.90
C GLY A 11 -30.70 -6.56 -13.62
N SER A 12 -29.78 -7.20 -12.90
CA SER A 12 -28.64 -7.92 -13.51
C SER A 12 -29.01 -9.26 -14.17
N GLY A 13 -30.23 -9.77 -13.97
CA GLY A 13 -30.66 -11.09 -14.43
C GLY A 13 -30.04 -12.29 -13.69
N LYS A 14 -29.08 -12.07 -12.78
CA LYS A 14 -28.44 -13.13 -11.97
C LYS A 14 -29.31 -13.47 -10.74
N LYS A 15 -29.11 -14.66 -10.15
CA LYS A 15 -29.71 -15.00 -8.83
C LYS A 15 -29.20 -14.02 -7.76
N TYR A 16 -30.03 -13.64 -6.79
CA TYR A 16 -29.70 -12.67 -5.74
C TYR A 16 -28.43 -13.07 -4.97
N LYS A 17 -28.30 -14.34 -4.57
CA LYS A 17 -27.08 -14.93 -3.98
C LYS A 17 -25.84 -14.92 -4.86
N LYS A 18 -25.96 -14.78 -6.18
CA LYS A 18 -24.82 -14.69 -7.11
C LYS A 18 -24.61 -13.26 -7.62
N CYS A 19 -25.30 -12.29 -7.01
CA CYS A 19 -25.22 -10.89 -7.36
C CYS A 19 -25.12 -10.06 -6.08
N CYS A 20 -26.14 -9.27 -5.74
CA CYS A 20 -26.05 -8.30 -4.64
C CYS A 20 -25.85 -8.93 -3.25
N LEU A 21 -26.30 -10.17 -3.03
CA LEU A 21 -26.12 -10.84 -1.73
C LEU A 21 -24.71 -11.45 -1.53
N ASN A 22 -23.97 -11.74 -2.60
CA ASN A 22 -22.55 -12.14 -2.47
C ASN A 22 -21.59 -10.96 -2.70
N LYS A 23 -22.05 -9.85 -3.30
CA LYS A 23 -21.31 -8.57 -3.26
C LYS A 23 -21.06 -8.10 -1.83
N THR A 24 -21.89 -8.49 -0.87
CA THR A 24 -21.68 -8.23 0.56
C THR A 24 -20.69 -9.19 1.23
N LEU A 25 -20.17 -10.22 0.54
CA LEU A 25 -19.26 -11.24 1.12
C LEU A 25 -17.85 -11.26 0.50
N ASP A 26 -17.67 -10.75 -0.72
CA ASP A 26 -16.35 -10.61 -1.36
C ASP A 26 -15.97 -9.13 -1.51
N LYS A 27 -15.50 -8.54 -0.41
CA LYS A 27 -15.02 -7.15 -0.38
C LYS A 27 -13.94 -6.91 -1.44
N ASN A 28 -13.04 -7.88 -1.63
CA ASN A 28 -11.92 -7.75 -2.58
C ASN A 28 -12.41 -7.68 -4.03
N GLY A 29 -13.36 -8.53 -4.41
CA GLY A 29 -13.98 -8.49 -5.74
C GLY A 29 -14.67 -7.15 -6.01
N TRP A 30 -15.39 -6.62 -5.01
CA TRP A 30 -16.06 -5.34 -5.13
C TRP A 30 -15.11 -4.13 -5.18
N TRP A 31 -14.06 -4.12 -4.35
CA TRP A 31 -13.01 -3.11 -4.40
C TRP A 31 -12.28 -3.12 -5.75
N LYS A 32 -12.05 -4.32 -6.32
CA LYS A 32 -11.44 -4.45 -7.65
C LYS A 32 -12.32 -3.88 -8.76
N GLU A 33 -13.63 -4.16 -8.73
CA GLU A 33 -14.59 -3.53 -9.65
C GLU A 33 -14.54 -1.99 -9.59
N ARG A 34 -14.39 -1.41 -8.40
CA ARG A 34 -14.27 0.05 -8.23
C ARG A 34 -12.96 0.61 -8.75
N ALA A 35 -11.84 -0.02 -8.40
CA ALA A 35 -10.52 0.40 -8.85
C ALA A 35 -10.40 0.43 -10.38
N ALA A 36 -11.05 -0.53 -11.07
CA ALA A 36 -11.10 -0.58 -12.53
C ALA A 36 -11.75 0.69 -13.15
N VAL A 37 -12.64 1.37 -12.42
CA VAL A 37 -13.29 2.62 -12.86
C VAL A 37 -12.47 3.86 -12.47
N ILE A 38 -11.83 3.86 -11.31
CA ILE A 38 -11.23 5.05 -10.68
C ILE A 38 -9.92 5.51 -11.36
N GLY A 39 -9.14 4.62 -11.97
CA GLY A 39 -7.83 4.97 -12.56
C GLY A 39 -7.62 4.56 -14.01
N SER A 40 -8.58 3.84 -14.61
CA SER A 40 -8.53 3.33 -15.99
C SER A 40 -7.20 2.64 -16.37
N ASN A 41 -6.52 1.99 -15.43
CA ASN A 41 -5.33 1.18 -15.67
C ASN A 41 -5.51 -0.22 -15.06
N GLU A 42 -5.86 -1.18 -15.91
CA GLU A 42 -6.12 -2.57 -15.52
C GLU A 42 -4.86 -3.23 -14.93
N THR A 43 -3.70 -3.03 -15.53
CA THR A 43 -2.40 -3.53 -15.05
C THR A 43 -2.11 -3.08 -13.62
N LEU A 44 -2.34 -1.80 -13.33
CA LEU A 44 -2.14 -1.25 -11.98
C LEU A 44 -3.12 -1.89 -11.00
N SER A 45 -4.40 -1.97 -11.36
CA SER A 45 -5.43 -2.61 -10.53
C SER A 45 -5.07 -4.07 -10.23
N ASP A 46 -4.72 -4.85 -11.25
CA ASP A 46 -4.35 -6.25 -11.11
C ASP A 46 -3.13 -6.45 -10.21
N THR A 47 -2.11 -5.60 -10.36
CA THR A 47 -0.91 -5.61 -9.52
C THR A 47 -1.26 -5.32 -8.07
N PHE A 48 -2.01 -4.24 -7.83
CA PHE A 48 -2.46 -3.83 -6.51
C PHE A 48 -3.22 -4.96 -5.79
N PHE A 49 -4.21 -5.56 -6.46
CA PHE A 49 -5.00 -6.63 -5.87
C PHE A 49 -4.25 -7.95 -5.75
N SER A 50 -3.26 -8.22 -6.60
CA SER A 50 -2.42 -9.41 -6.47
C SER A 50 -1.59 -9.37 -5.19
N ILE A 51 -1.05 -8.19 -4.84
CA ILE A 51 -0.33 -7.96 -3.59
C ILE A 51 -1.29 -7.98 -2.39
N HIS A 52 -2.42 -7.28 -2.46
CA HIS A 52 -3.42 -7.28 -1.39
C HIS A 52 -3.92 -8.69 -1.06
N ASN A 53 -4.22 -9.49 -2.08
CA ASN A 53 -4.66 -10.88 -1.90
C ASN A 53 -3.53 -11.76 -1.34
N HIS A 54 -2.30 -11.55 -1.79
CA HIS A 54 -1.14 -12.29 -1.28
C HIS A 54 -0.89 -11.98 0.19
N SER A 55 -0.81 -10.71 0.58
CA SER A 55 -0.59 -10.28 1.96
C SER A 55 -1.71 -10.77 2.89
N THR A 56 -2.96 -10.76 2.41
CA THR A 56 -4.11 -11.30 3.14
C THR A 56 -3.97 -12.81 3.37
N ARG A 57 -3.61 -13.59 2.33
CA ARG A 57 -3.41 -15.05 2.42
C ARG A 57 -2.26 -15.43 3.36
N GLN A 58 -1.18 -14.65 3.35
CA GLN A 58 -0.03 -14.84 4.25
C GLN A 58 -0.29 -14.31 5.67
N GLY A 59 -1.44 -13.69 5.92
CA GLY A 59 -1.78 -13.19 7.25
C GLY A 59 -0.98 -11.95 7.66
N TRP A 60 -0.33 -11.25 6.73
CA TRP A 60 0.52 -10.09 7.02
C TRP A 60 -0.26 -8.96 7.71
N ARG A 61 0.38 -8.37 8.73
CA ARG A 61 -0.10 -7.22 9.51
C ARG A 61 1.05 -6.23 9.66
N GLY A 62 0.74 -4.94 9.69
CA GLY A 62 1.75 -3.87 9.77
C GLY A 62 2.75 -3.89 8.61
N ALA A 63 2.34 -4.42 7.45
CA ALA A 63 3.21 -4.70 6.32
C ALA A 63 3.17 -3.59 5.25
N CYS A 64 2.97 -2.34 5.66
CA CYS A 64 2.86 -1.21 4.75
C CYS A 64 4.13 -1.03 3.92
N HIS A 65 5.30 -1.05 4.56
CA HIS A 65 6.58 -0.96 3.87
C HIS A 65 6.77 -2.13 2.88
N ALA A 66 6.36 -3.35 3.24
CA ALA A 66 6.53 -4.53 2.38
C ALA A 66 5.60 -4.47 1.16
N THR A 67 4.33 -4.21 1.40
CA THR A 67 3.32 -4.12 0.34
C THR A 67 3.60 -2.96 -0.61
N SER A 68 4.03 -1.80 -0.11
CA SER A 68 4.40 -0.65 -0.94
C SER A 68 5.69 -0.90 -1.73
N SER A 69 6.68 -1.58 -1.15
CA SER A 69 7.92 -1.98 -1.85
C SER A 69 7.64 -2.95 -3.00
N LEU A 70 6.83 -3.99 -2.74
CA LEU A 70 6.39 -4.95 -3.76
C LEU A 70 5.59 -4.25 -4.87
N LEU A 71 4.69 -3.33 -4.51
CA LEU A 71 3.87 -2.59 -5.47
C LEU A 71 4.74 -1.72 -6.36
N HIS A 72 5.66 -0.97 -5.79
CA HIS A 72 6.60 -0.12 -6.53
C HIS A 72 7.41 -0.93 -7.55
N ILE A 73 8.06 -2.01 -7.12
CA ILE A 73 8.87 -2.85 -8.02
C ILE A 73 8.01 -3.44 -9.14
N LEU A 74 6.88 -4.07 -8.81
CA LEU A 74 6.03 -4.71 -9.82
C LEU A 74 5.44 -3.71 -10.82
N LEU A 75 5.10 -2.49 -10.40
CA LEU A 75 4.64 -1.45 -11.32
C LEU A 75 5.75 -1.00 -12.27
N ARG A 76 6.97 -0.76 -11.76
CA ARG A 76 8.12 -0.37 -12.57
C ARG A 76 8.53 -1.46 -13.57
N GLU A 77 8.48 -2.73 -13.18
CA GLU A 77 8.71 -3.86 -14.11
C GLU A 77 7.64 -3.99 -15.20
N GLN A 78 6.49 -3.32 -15.03
CA GLN A 78 5.43 -3.23 -16.03
C GLN A 78 5.41 -1.88 -16.76
N GLY A 79 6.46 -1.06 -16.60
CA GLY A 79 6.60 0.23 -17.26
C GLY A 79 5.69 1.33 -16.69
N ILE A 80 5.14 1.13 -15.49
CA ILE A 80 4.31 2.12 -14.81
C ILE A 80 5.23 2.92 -13.87
N GLU A 81 5.28 4.22 -14.06
CA GLU A 81 5.96 5.15 -13.15
C GLU A 81 5.38 5.03 -11.74
N SER A 82 6.25 4.84 -10.76
CA SER A 82 5.86 4.78 -9.35
C SER A 82 6.93 5.42 -8.47
N GLN A 83 6.47 6.02 -7.37
CA GLN A 83 7.32 6.62 -6.35
C GLN A 83 7.04 5.92 -5.02
N LEU A 84 8.05 5.26 -4.45
CA LEU A 84 7.99 4.65 -3.14
C LEU A 84 8.22 5.70 -2.05
N LYS A 85 7.15 6.08 -1.35
CA LYS A 85 7.21 7.11 -0.31
C LYS A 85 7.47 6.51 1.08
N LEU A 86 8.16 7.26 1.92
CA LEU A 86 8.33 6.99 3.35
C LEU A 86 8.06 8.28 4.12
N GLY A 87 7.26 8.20 5.16
CA GLY A 87 6.92 9.35 5.98
C GLY A 87 6.02 8.99 7.13
N PHE A 88 5.31 10.00 7.64
CA PHE A 88 4.27 9.81 8.63
C PHE A 88 2.90 9.99 7.99
N ALA A 89 1.94 9.19 8.45
CA ALA A 89 0.54 9.29 8.05
C ALA A 89 -0.36 9.45 9.29
N GLU A 90 -1.51 10.07 9.07
CA GLU A 90 -2.60 10.13 10.04
C GLU A 90 -3.87 9.53 9.44
N ALA A 91 -4.60 8.76 10.24
CA ALA A 91 -5.85 8.13 9.86
C ALA A 91 -6.84 8.26 11.02
N GLU A 92 -8.14 8.40 10.72
CA GLU A 92 -9.19 8.64 11.73
C GLU A 92 -9.21 7.62 12.87
N THR A 93 -8.84 6.38 12.58
CA THR A 93 -8.86 5.26 13.54
C THR A 93 -7.58 5.15 14.36
N ILE A 94 -6.55 5.95 14.07
CA ILE A 94 -5.25 5.94 14.75
C ILE A 94 -5.03 7.35 15.34
N PRO A 95 -5.01 7.50 16.68
CA PRO A 95 -5.05 8.81 17.34
C PRO A 95 -3.70 9.56 17.31
N PHE A 96 -2.77 9.15 16.45
CA PHE A 96 -1.44 9.72 16.33
C PHE A 96 -0.86 9.51 14.94
N ALA A 97 0.06 10.38 14.54
CA ALA A 97 0.90 10.16 13.36
C ALA A 97 1.76 8.90 13.53
N PHE A 98 1.85 8.08 12.49
CA PHE A 98 2.60 6.82 12.49
C PHE A 98 3.49 6.70 11.25
N CYS A 99 4.65 6.06 11.40
CA CYS A 99 5.53 5.77 10.26
C CYS A 99 4.81 4.88 9.26
N HIS A 100 4.88 5.26 7.98
CA HIS A 100 4.14 4.60 6.92
C HIS A 100 4.83 4.73 5.56
N SER A 101 4.57 3.76 4.68
CA SER A 101 4.98 3.82 3.27
C SER A 101 3.79 3.55 2.36
N TRP A 102 3.71 4.33 1.29
CA TRP A 102 2.72 4.21 0.22
C TRP A 102 3.40 4.37 -1.14
N VAL A 103 2.66 4.13 -2.20
CA VAL A 103 3.13 4.37 -3.57
C VAL A 103 2.36 5.54 -4.17
N GLU A 104 3.05 6.43 -4.87
CA GLU A 104 2.41 7.44 -5.71
C GLU A 104 2.66 7.15 -7.19
N THR A 105 1.61 7.25 -8.00
CA THR A 105 1.74 7.37 -9.46
C THR A 105 0.87 8.52 -9.93
N ASN A 106 1.40 9.34 -10.85
CA ASN A 106 0.76 10.57 -11.33
C ASN A 106 0.28 11.51 -10.19
N GLY A 107 1.05 11.60 -9.11
CA GLY A 107 0.72 12.42 -7.93
C GLY A 107 -0.48 11.93 -7.13
N LYS A 108 -0.89 10.67 -7.29
CA LYS A 108 -2.03 10.07 -6.58
C LYS A 108 -1.57 8.89 -5.73
N PRO A 109 -2.04 8.76 -4.47
CA PRO A 109 -1.59 7.70 -3.58
C PRO A 109 -2.32 6.38 -3.84
N TYR A 110 -1.57 5.29 -3.69
CA TYR A 110 -1.99 3.90 -3.73
C TYR A 110 -1.45 3.21 -2.49
N ASP A 111 -2.35 2.65 -1.68
CA ASP A 111 -2.02 2.13 -0.37
C ASP A 111 -2.81 0.88 -0.02
N ILE A 112 -2.07 -0.21 0.17
CA ILE A 112 -2.57 -1.52 0.61
C ILE A 112 -2.44 -1.66 2.14
N GLY A 113 -1.47 -0.97 2.74
CA GLY A 113 -0.85 -1.29 4.02
C GLY A 113 -1.57 -0.78 5.26
N ILE A 114 -2.42 0.25 5.14
CA ILE A 114 -3.21 0.77 6.29
C ILE A 114 -4.32 -0.21 6.71
N TYR A 115 -4.69 -1.13 5.83
CA TYR A 115 -5.83 -2.02 6.04
C TYR A 115 -5.68 -2.97 7.23
N ARG A 116 -4.47 -3.47 7.54
CA ARG A 116 -4.27 -4.42 8.65
C ARG A 116 -3.09 -3.98 9.51
N PRO A 117 -3.23 -2.95 10.35
CA PRO A 117 -2.14 -2.52 11.21
C PRO A 117 -1.78 -3.61 12.23
N ASN A 118 -0.59 -3.47 12.82
CA ASN A 118 -0.23 -4.26 13.99
C ASN A 118 -1.19 -3.92 15.14
N ARG A 119 -1.59 -4.95 15.90
CA ARG A 119 -2.36 -4.73 17.13
C ARG A 119 -1.39 -4.20 18.18
N THR A 120 -1.64 -2.99 18.68
CA THR A 120 -0.87 -2.41 19.78
C THR A 120 -1.80 -2.13 20.96
N GLY A 121 -1.24 -1.84 22.15
CA GLY A 121 -2.04 -1.44 23.31
C GLY A 121 -2.84 -0.14 23.05
N GLU A 122 -2.36 0.70 22.14
CA GLU A 122 -2.94 2.00 21.80
C GLU A 122 -3.87 1.93 20.57
N SER A 123 -3.70 0.94 19.69
CA SER A 123 -4.58 0.69 18.55
C SER A 123 -5.05 -0.76 18.54
N GLN A 124 -6.32 -0.94 18.90
CA GLN A 124 -7.03 -2.22 18.78
C GLN A 124 -7.82 -2.34 17.46
N ALA A 125 -7.65 -1.38 16.54
CA ALA A 125 -8.39 -1.39 15.28
C ALA A 125 -8.09 -2.70 14.51
N GLY A 126 -9.15 -3.44 14.19
CA GLY A 126 -9.04 -4.65 13.37
C GLY A 126 -8.55 -4.33 11.96
N GLU A 127 -9.05 -3.21 11.42
CA GLU A 127 -8.72 -2.60 10.14
C GLU A 127 -8.65 -1.07 10.33
N ALA A 128 -7.55 -0.40 9.96
CA ALA A 128 -7.43 1.06 10.19
C ALA A 128 -7.99 1.91 9.04
N SER A 129 -7.80 1.47 7.79
CA SER A 129 -8.43 2.07 6.61
C SER A 129 -8.55 1.03 5.50
N PRO A 130 -9.68 0.94 4.78
CA PRO A 130 -9.76 0.16 3.55
C PRO A 130 -8.65 0.55 2.56
N PRO A 131 -8.29 -0.32 1.59
CA PRO A 131 -7.28 0.02 0.61
C PRO A 131 -7.60 1.32 -0.13
N ILE A 132 -6.57 2.15 -0.32
CA ILE A 132 -6.67 3.42 -1.04
C ILE A 132 -6.14 3.21 -2.46
N PHE A 133 -6.92 3.60 -3.45
CA PHE A 133 -6.55 3.49 -4.86
C PHE A 133 -6.79 4.83 -5.53
N HIS A 134 -5.72 5.43 -6.08
CA HIS A 134 -5.79 6.76 -6.69
C HIS A 134 -6.33 7.84 -5.73
N GLY A 135 -6.03 7.75 -4.43
CA GLY A 135 -6.58 8.64 -3.41
C GLY A 135 -8.05 8.43 -3.06
N ILE A 136 -8.68 7.37 -3.56
CA ILE A 136 -10.06 7.01 -3.22
C ILE A 136 -10.06 5.84 -2.24
N ASN A 137 -10.86 5.96 -1.17
CA ASN A 137 -11.14 4.86 -0.26
C ASN A 137 -12.05 3.85 -0.96
N LEU A 138 -11.57 2.62 -1.16
CA LEU A 138 -12.30 1.63 -1.94
C LEU A 138 -13.57 1.09 -1.27
N GLU A 139 -13.76 1.28 0.04
CA GLU A 139 -15.00 0.91 0.74
C GLU A 139 -16.08 1.98 0.61
N THR A 140 -15.73 3.26 0.72
CA THR A 140 -16.72 4.35 0.65
C THR A 140 -16.91 4.88 -0.76
N ASN A 141 -15.92 4.70 -1.64
CA ASN A 141 -15.83 5.35 -2.96
C ASN A 141 -15.75 6.88 -2.88
N GLU A 142 -15.21 7.39 -1.77
CA GLU A 142 -14.96 8.81 -1.53
C GLU A 142 -13.45 9.07 -1.45
N PRO A 143 -13.00 10.34 -1.61
CA PRO A 143 -11.63 10.71 -1.32
C PRO A 143 -11.18 10.20 0.06
N THR A 144 -9.96 9.70 0.15
CA THR A 144 -9.39 9.23 1.41
C THR A 144 -9.28 10.36 2.43
N THR A 145 -9.55 10.05 3.70
CA THR A 145 -9.30 10.95 4.83
C THR A 145 -7.93 10.72 5.46
N VAL A 146 -7.20 9.70 5.00
CA VAL A 146 -5.79 9.50 5.37
C VAL A 146 -4.96 10.67 4.86
N GLN A 147 -4.21 11.29 5.76
CA GLN A 147 -3.25 12.34 5.44
C GLN A 147 -1.86 11.71 5.35
N TYR A 148 -1.20 11.88 4.21
CA TYR A 148 0.13 11.35 3.95
C TYR A 148 1.18 12.46 4.05
N GLY A 149 2.35 12.11 4.59
CA GLY A 149 3.47 13.03 4.71
C GLY A 149 3.26 14.15 5.73
N VAL A 150 2.53 13.86 6.81
CA VAL A 150 2.33 14.82 7.90
C VAL A 150 3.64 15.10 8.64
N GLU A 151 3.80 16.33 9.12
CA GLU A 151 4.90 16.68 10.01
C GLU A 151 4.61 16.18 11.43
N THR A 152 5.64 15.68 12.12
CA THR A 152 5.49 15.23 13.50
C THR A 152 6.81 15.33 14.26
N ASN A 153 6.72 15.58 15.57
CA ASN A 153 7.87 15.55 16.48
C ASN A 153 8.16 14.14 17.01
N ARG A 154 7.44 13.11 16.53
CA ARG A 154 7.65 11.73 16.96
C ARG A 154 8.93 11.18 16.34
N SER A 155 9.80 10.65 17.20
CA SER A 155 10.90 9.78 16.76
C SER A 155 10.36 8.36 16.57
N ASP A 156 10.49 7.82 15.36
CA ASP A 156 10.11 6.45 15.05
C ASP A 156 11.33 5.64 14.59
N ARG A 157 11.58 4.51 15.25
CA ARG A 157 12.76 3.67 14.97
C ARG A 157 12.69 3.06 13.58
N ILE A 158 11.51 2.63 13.13
CA ILE A 158 11.32 2.01 11.82
C ILE A 158 11.55 3.05 10.74
N TYR A 159 11.00 4.26 10.92
CA TYR A 159 11.27 5.38 10.02
C TYR A 159 12.77 5.64 9.88
N ASN A 160 13.48 5.83 11.01
CA ASN A 160 14.91 6.12 10.99
C ASN A 160 15.74 4.99 10.34
N GLN A 161 15.35 3.73 10.57
CA GLN A 161 16.00 2.58 9.95
C GLN A 161 15.80 2.56 8.43
N LEU A 162 14.56 2.74 7.96
CA LEU A 162 14.25 2.73 6.52
C LEU A 162 14.82 3.95 5.80
N ALA A 163 14.78 5.13 6.43
CA ALA A 163 15.35 6.35 5.86
C ALA A 163 16.88 6.29 5.72
N ALA A 164 17.56 5.45 6.52
CA ALA A 164 18.99 5.20 6.45
C ALA A 164 19.36 3.93 5.66
N SER A 165 18.38 3.28 5.02
CA SER A 165 18.53 2.01 4.31
C SER A 165 18.12 2.17 2.84
N THR A 166 18.40 1.14 2.06
CA THR A 166 17.94 1.01 0.67
C THR A 166 16.72 0.09 0.58
N LEU A 167 16.01 0.17 -0.54
CA LEU A 167 14.95 -0.77 -0.92
C LEU A 167 15.51 -2.20 -1.03
N GLY A 168 16.71 -2.36 -1.61
CA GLY A 168 17.37 -3.65 -1.73
C GLY A 168 17.63 -4.31 -0.38
N ASP A 169 18.22 -3.57 0.55
CA ASP A 169 18.49 -4.03 1.92
C ASP A 169 17.20 -4.39 2.66
N TYR A 170 16.17 -3.56 2.55
CA TYR A 170 14.88 -3.82 3.15
C TYR A 170 14.22 -5.10 2.58
N MET A 171 14.21 -5.23 1.25
CA MET A 171 13.66 -6.40 0.58
C MET A 171 14.40 -7.69 0.99
N GLN A 172 15.72 -7.63 1.14
CA GLN A 172 16.54 -8.78 1.56
C GLN A 172 16.38 -9.09 3.06
N GLY A 173 16.21 -8.07 3.90
CA GLY A 173 16.18 -8.17 5.37
C GLY A 173 14.80 -8.41 5.99
N TRP A 174 13.76 -8.66 5.19
CA TRP A 174 12.41 -8.85 5.72
C TRP A 174 12.33 -10.04 6.70
N PRO A 175 11.73 -9.86 7.90
CA PRO A 175 11.79 -10.86 8.98
C PRO A 175 11.26 -12.23 8.59
N ASP A 176 11.88 -13.29 9.10
CA ASP A 176 11.48 -14.70 8.92
C ASP A 176 11.49 -15.21 7.46
N HIS A 177 12.09 -14.47 6.52
CA HIS A 177 12.21 -14.87 5.10
C HIS A 177 13.68 -15.00 4.69
N LYS A 178 14.18 -16.24 4.53
CA LYS A 178 15.58 -16.50 4.13
C LYS A 178 15.97 -15.85 2.80
N GLU A 179 15.02 -15.73 1.89
CA GLU A 179 15.20 -15.13 0.56
C GLU A 179 14.71 -13.67 0.53
N GLY A 180 14.34 -13.10 1.67
CA GLY A 180 13.66 -11.82 1.76
C GLY A 180 12.29 -11.82 1.05
N LEU A 181 11.78 -10.62 0.76
CA LEU A 181 10.55 -10.40 -0.01
C LEU A 181 10.71 -10.73 -1.50
N TRP A 182 11.94 -10.99 -1.97
CA TRP A 182 12.21 -11.33 -3.37
C TRP A 182 11.45 -12.58 -3.82
N LYS A 183 11.30 -13.57 -2.92
CA LYS A 183 10.50 -14.77 -3.21
C LYS A 183 9.02 -14.43 -3.43
N ASP A 184 8.45 -13.61 -2.56
CA ASP A 184 7.06 -13.17 -2.66
C ASP A 184 6.84 -12.35 -3.94
N LEU A 185 7.80 -11.49 -4.30
CA LEU A 185 7.78 -10.74 -5.55
C LEU A 185 7.68 -11.66 -6.77
N LEU A 186 8.46 -12.76 -6.83
CA LEU A 186 8.37 -13.74 -7.91
C LEU A 186 7.02 -14.46 -7.94
N ILE A 187 6.52 -14.89 -6.77
CA ILE A 187 5.21 -15.56 -6.66
C ILE A 187 4.07 -14.66 -7.16
N ILE A 188 4.13 -13.36 -6.83
CA ILE A 188 3.15 -12.38 -7.27
C ILE A 188 3.34 -12.09 -8.77
N GLY A 189 4.57 -11.94 -9.24
CA GLY A 189 4.91 -11.73 -10.64
C GLY A 189 4.43 -12.85 -11.55
N GLU A 190 4.57 -14.11 -11.14
CA GLU A 190 4.05 -15.27 -11.87
C GLU A 190 2.52 -15.19 -12.06
N ARG A 191 1.78 -14.78 -11.02
CA ARG A 191 0.32 -14.57 -11.10
C ARG A 191 -0.08 -13.43 -12.04
N LEU A 192 0.81 -12.46 -12.21
CA LEU A 192 0.67 -11.34 -13.13
C LEU A 192 1.21 -11.67 -14.55
N ASN A 193 1.66 -12.91 -14.78
CA ASN A 193 2.32 -13.35 -16.02
C ASN A 193 3.59 -12.55 -16.38
N LEU A 194 4.31 -12.06 -15.37
CA LEU A 194 5.58 -11.36 -15.54
C LEU A 194 6.74 -12.35 -15.59
N ARG A 195 7.71 -12.06 -16.45
CA ARG A 195 9.00 -12.77 -16.49
C ARG A 195 10.00 -11.98 -15.67
N LEU A 196 10.16 -12.37 -14.42
CA LEU A 196 11.05 -11.70 -13.47
C LEU A 196 12.32 -12.54 -13.26
N ASN A 197 13.46 -11.87 -13.22
CA ASN A 197 14.75 -12.46 -12.83
C ASN A 197 15.19 -11.83 -11.50
N VAL A 198 15.32 -12.63 -10.45
CA VAL A 198 15.64 -12.12 -9.12
C VAL A 198 17.00 -11.45 -9.03
N ASP A 199 18.00 -11.94 -9.78
CA ASP A 199 19.35 -11.37 -9.72
C ASP A 199 19.39 -9.99 -10.39
N GLU A 200 18.72 -9.85 -11.55
CA GLU A 200 18.55 -8.56 -12.23
C GLU A 200 17.76 -7.56 -11.37
N LEU A 201 16.72 -8.02 -10.68
CA LEU A 201 15.93 -7.17 -9.79
C LEU A 201 16.73 -6.72 -8.57
N LYS A 202 17.51 -7.62 -7.96
CA LYS A 202 18.39 -7.27 -6.85
C LYS A 202 19.40 -6.22 -7.26
N GLU A 203 20.01 -6.34 -8.42
CA GLU A 203 20.94 -5.33 -8.95
C GLU A 203 20.22 -4.00 -9.23
N LYS A 204 19.08 -4.04 -9.93
CA LYS A 204 18.33 -2.84 -10.34
C LYS A 204 17.80 -2.00 -9.17
N TYR A 205 17.37 -2.66 -8.09
CA TYR A 205 16.75 -2.03 -6.92
C TYR A 205 17.66 -2.01 -5.68
N ALA A 206 18.93 -2.43 -5.80
CA ALA A 206 19.88 -2.53 -4.69
C ALA A 206 19.95 -1.24 -3.88
N ASP A 207 20.24 -0.13 -4.57
CA ASP A 207 20.57 1.15 -3.94
C ASP A 207 19.42 2.16 -3.96
N GLU A 208 18.20 1.75 -4.37
CA GLU A 208 17.08 2.68 -4.48
C GLU A 208 16.63 3.15 -3.09
N PRO A 209 16.65 4.46 -2.78
CA PRO A 209 16.22 4.96 -1.49
C PRO A 209 14.70 5.07 -1.41
N TYR A 210 14.17 5.07 -0.19
CA TYR A 210 12.81 5.56 0.04
C TYR A 210 12.75 7.08 -0.17
N GLN A 211 11.70 7.56 -0.84
CA GLN A 211 11.48 9.00 -1.02
C GLN A 211 10.84 9.58 0.24
N ASN A 212 11.63 10.27 1.04
CA ASN A 212 11.14 10.96 2.24
C ASN A 212 10.10 12.01 1.86
N SER A 213 8.91 11.92 2.43
CA SER A 213 7.82 12.87 2.17
C SER A 213 7.89 14.12 3.05
N VAL A 214 8.74 14.11 4.08
CA VAL A 214 8.96 15.27 4.96
C VAL A 214 10.14 16.06 4.39
N SER A 215 9.86 17.25 3.86
CA SER A 215 10.92 18.24 3.66
C SER A 215 11.50 18.57 5.03
N HIS A 216 12.73 18.14 5.32
CA HIS A 216 13.46 18.69 6.44
C HIS A 216 13.60 20.19 6.19
N SER A 217 12.87 21.02 6.94
CA SER A 217 13.23 22.42 7.15
C SER A 217 14.45 22.48 8.07
N LEU A 218 15.58 21.95 7.60
CA LEU A 218 16.89 22.24 8.17
C LEU A 218 17.50 23.40 7.39
N ASP A 219 16.90 24.59 7.50
CA ASP A 219 17.48 25.84 6.98
C ASP A 219 17.01 27.04 7.81
N ILE A 220 17.07 26.94 9.14
CA ILE A 220 16.93 28.13 10.00
C ILE A 220 17.75 28.02 11.30
N TYR A 221 19.04 27.66 11.22
CA TYR A 221 19.98 27.88 12.35
C TYR A 221 21.41 28.23 11.88
N GLU A 222 21.54 28.94 10.74
CA GLU A 222 22.83 29.48 10.31
C GLU A 222 22.75 30.98 10.01
N THR A 223 22.17 31.75 10.93
CA THR A 223 22.40 33.21 11.04
C THR A 223 22.40 33.65 12.50
N GLN A 224 23.27 33.04 13.31
CA GLN A 224 23.75 33.65 14.55
C GLN A 224 25.24 33.35 14.70
N LYS A 225 26.05 34.06 13.91
CA LYS A 225 27.42 34.48 14.22
C LYS A 225 27.94 35.34 13.07
N VAL A 226 28.69 36.37 13.42
CA VAL A 226 29.20 37.48 12.56
C VAL A 226 28.08 38.52 12.36
N ASP A 227 28.00 39.62 13.11
CA ASP A 227 29.06 40.60 13.33
C ASP A 227 29.28 40.99 14.80
N SER A 228 30.56 41.21 15.07
CA SER A 228 31.18 41.98 16.16
C SER A 228 30.82 43.46 16.12
#